data_AF-A0A941S642-F1
#
_entry.id   AF-A0A941S642-F1
#
_cell.length_a   1.000
_cell.length_b   1.000
_cell.length_c   1.000
_cell.angle_alpha   90.00
_cell.angle_beta   90.00
_cell.angle_gamma   90.00
#
_symmetry.space_group_name_H-M   'P 1'
#
loop_
_entity.id
_entity.type
_entity.pdbx_description
1 polymer ?
#
loop_
_entity_poly.entity_id
_entity_poly.type
_entity_poly.pdbx_seq_one_letter_code
_entity_poly.pdbx_strand_id
1 'polypeptide(L)'
;MAPRIRVIEGGKSANTAEVLEFDEQIVGLAPDGGPSARLVRDLNVTLETQRAFEIKGRAVAQTLSGHFAWGSVAWFAGVLAGVGAVAWAVLNGHMSYWLSVPIDIVLIYAIFATLHEATHDNIAGRNPKWQWVNHLIGHVSGFVLLAPYPGFRALHLHHHQHTNDPVEDPDYWVKDMSYIRVILRCLVIQPIYIWHLWKIARNPRIMRAFVWEMVYVFSYIPIIAGAYWLGFGNELIMLWILPAYFGVCLCPLMFDWPVHHPHTTQDRYAGTAILLFPKPLRPIMEYAFLGHSYHLMHHLYPRIPFYLYSKAYYAMEDDVAAVHGRVVDVGLWPTPKGLIDPAHIH
;
A
#
# COMPACT_ATOMS: atom_id res chain seq x y z
N MET A 1 -40.12 28.78 30.77
CA MET A 1 -39.30 29.02 31.98
C MET A 1 -37.84 28.85 31.60
N ALA A 2 -37.08 29.93 31.55
CA ALA A 2 -35.63 29.90 31.31
C ALA A 2 -34.87 29.61 32.63
N PRO A 3 -33.72 28.92 32.57
CA PRO A 3 -32.68 29.07 33.58
C PRO A 3 -31.37 29.56 32.92
N ARG A 4 -30.99 30.82 33.15
CA ARG A 4 -30.09 31.31 34.21
C ARG A 4 -28.62 30.89 34.04
N ILE A 5 -27.87 31.84 33.50
CA ILE A 5 -26.41 31.98 33.51
C ILE A 5 -25.88 31.97 34.96
N ARG A 6 -24.75 31.30 35.19
CA ARG A 6 -23.87 31.54 36.34
C ARG A 6 -22.58 32.19 35.85
N VAL A 7 -22.34 33.38 36.38
CA VAL A 7 -21.06 34.10 36.34
C VAL A 7 -20.19 33.55 37.48
N ILE A 8 -18.91 33.29 37.20
CA ILE A 8 -17.86 33.21 38.22
C ILE A 8 -16.85 34.30 37.87
N GLU A 9 -16.82 35.36 38.66
CA GLU A 9 -15.72 36.32 38.68
C GLU A 9 -14.63 35.81 39.63
N GLY A 10 -13.38 35.90 39.19
CA GLY A 10 -12.22 35.56 40.02
C GLY A 10 -10.93 36.18 39.48
N GLY A 11 -10.62 37.39 39.94
CA GLY A 11 -9.26 37.83 40.24
C GLY A 11 -8.40 38.36 39.09
N LYS A 12 -8.19 39.69 39.07
CA LYS A 12 -7.06 40.33 38.38
C LYS A 12 -5.78 40.21 39.23
N SER A 13 -4.68 39.76 38.64
CA SER A 13 -3.36 40.35 38.90
C SER A 13 -2.57 40.42 37.59
N ALA A 14 -1.81 41.49 37.44
CA ALA A 14 -1.25 41.99 36.20
C ALA A 14 0.10 41.34 35.82
N ASN A 15 0.45 41.55 34.55
CA ASN A 15 1.78 41.44 33.94
C ASN A 15 2.33 40.03 33.70
N THR A 16 2.03 39.50 32.51
CA THR A 16 2.97 39.50 31.38
C THR A 16 2.10 39.38 30.12
N ALA A 17 2.39 40.18 29.10
CA ALA A 17 1.79 39.98 27.80
C ALA A 17 2.37 38.68 27.24
N GLU A 18 1.72 37.55 27.51
CA GLU A 18 1.85 36.39 26.62
C GLU A 18 1.30 36.86 25.27
N VAL A 19 2.22 37.24 24.40
CA VAL A 19 1.98 37.19 22.96
C VAL A 19 1.49 35.76 22.73
N LEU A 20 0.19 35.62 22.46
CA LEU A 20 -0.35 34.40 21.87
C LEU A 20 0.50 34.18 20.62
N GLU A 21 1.49 33.30 20.69
CA GLU A 21 2.19 32.83 19.50
C GLU A 21 1.11 32.29 18.59
N PHE A 22 0.89 33.01 17.48
CA PHE A 22 0.01 32.58 16.42
C PHE A 22 0.63 31.29 15.89
N ASP A 23 0.06 30.15 16.28
CA ASP A 23 0.54 28.87 15.80
C ASP A 23 0.14 28.75 14.32
N GLU A 24 1.04 29.20 13.44
CA GLU A 24 0.90 29.13 11.98
C GLU A 24 0.54 27.71 11.50
N GLN A 25 0.80 26.68 12.32
CA GLN A 25 0.47 25.29 12.02
C GLN A 25 -1.03 24.99 12.00
N ILE A 26 -1.86 25.78 12.68
CA ILE A 26 -3.29 25.48 12.89
C ILE A 26 -4.19 26.20 11.88
N VAL A 27 -3.81 27.40 11.43
CA VAL A 27 -4.70 28.30 10.66
C VAL A 27 -4.27 28.47 9.21
N GLY A 28 -3.03 28.12 8.85
CA GLY A 28 -2.50 28.34 7.50
C GLY A 28 -2.28 29.82 7.16
N LEU A 29 -2.40 30.74 8.11
CA LEU A 29 -2.16 32.17 7.92
C LEU A 29 -1.00 32.62 8.82
N ALA A 30 -0.14 33.47 8.29
CA ALA A 30 0.90 34.16 9.03
C ALA A 30 0.29 35.27 9.91
N PRO A 31 1.04 35.78 10.92
CA PRO A 31 0.56 36.83 11.83
C PRO A 31 0.12 38.13 11.15
N ASP A 32 0.55 38.37 9.91
CA ASP A 32 0.17 39.54 9.08
C ASP A 32 -1.13 39.33 8.29
N GLY A 33 -1.78 38.18 8.42
CA GLY A 33 -2.98 37.81 7.68
C GLY A 33 -2.71 37.29 6.26
N GLY A 34 -1.45 37.18 5.84
CA GLY A 34 -1.04 36.49 4.62
C GLY A 34 -1.06 34.97 4.76
N PRO A 35 -0.95 34.21 3.66
CA PRO A 35 -0.81 32.76 3.74
C PRO A 35 0.51 32.39 4.43
N SER A 36 0.49 31.43 5.37
CA SER A 36 1.71 30.96 6.06
C SER A 36 2.68 30.32 5.05
N ALA A 37 3.98 30.22 5.37
CA ALA A 37 4.94 29.58 4.46
C ALA A 37 4.54 28.15 4.06
N ARG A 38 3.83 27.44 4.96
CA ARG A 38 3.21 26.15 4.72
C ARG A 38 2.00 26.26 3.78
N LEU A 39 1.08 27.20 4.00
CA LEU A 39 -0.05 27.41 3.09
C LEU A 39 0.40 27.89 1.71
N VAL A 40 1.43 28.75 1.63
CA VAL A 40 2.09 29.13 0.38
C VAL A 40 2.68 27.90 -0.30
N ARG A 41 3.37 27.01 0.43
CA ARG A 41 3.91 25.76 -0.10
C ARG A 41 2.81 24.80 -0.59
N ASP A 42 1.72 24.67 0.17
CA ASP A 42 0.56 23.84 -0.16
C ASP A 42 -0.27 24.45 -1.31
N LEU A 43 -0.21 25.77 -1.51
CA LEU A 43 -0.78 26.51 -2.66
C LEU A 43 0.19 26.65 -3.86
N ASN A 44 1.46 26.30 -3.72
CA ASN A 44 2.52 26.71 -4.66
C ASN A 44 2.64 25.88 -5.93
N VAL A 45 1.81 24.86 -6.13
CA VAL A 45 1.63 24.28 -7.46
C VAL A 45 0.52 25.06 -8.14
N THR A 46 0.88 25.94 -9.07
CA THR A 46 -0.14 26.69 -9.81
C THR A 46 -1.11 25.73 -10.50
N LEU A 47 -2.38 26.12 -10.65
CA LEU A 47 -3.36 25.32 -11.40
C LEU A 47 -2.87 25.01 -12.83
N GLU A 48 -2.04 25.89 -13.40
CA GLU A 48 -1.39 25.67 -14.70
C GLU A 48 -0.39 24.51 -14.62
N THR A 49 0.49 24.50 -13.63
CA THR A 49 1.44 23.41 -13.38
C THR A 49 0.72 22.07 -13.14
N GLN A 50 -0.33 22.06 -12.32
CA GLN A 50 -1.13 20.85 -12.09
C GLN A 50 -1.79 20.34 -13.38
N ARG A 51 -2.33 21.24 -14.20
CA ARG A 51 -2.93 20.88 -15.50
C ARG A 51 -1.88 20.35 -16.46
N ALA A 52 -0.71 20.97 -16.54
CA ALA A 52 0.39 20.51 -17.37
C ALA A 52 0.83 19.09 -16.97
N PHE A 53 0.99 18.86 -15.66
CA PHE A 53 1.27 17.54 -15.10
C PHE A 53 0.20 16.51 -15.49
N GLU A 54 -1.08 16.82 -15.29
CA GLU A 54 -2.18 15.88 -15.60
C GLU A 54 -2.27 15.57 -17.10
N ILE A 55 -2.03 16.53 -17.99
CA ILE A 55 -2.03 16.31 -19.44
C ILE A 55 -0.91 15.35 -19.82
N LYS A 56 0.33 15.66 -19.41
CA LYS A 56 1.49 14.84 -19.76
C LYS A 56 1.42 13.47 -19.10
N GLY A 57 1.06 13.41 -17.82
CA GLY A 57 1.03 12.15 -17.10
C GLY A 57 -0.07 11.20 -17.55
N ARG A 58 -1.24 11.71 -17.97
CA ARG A 58 -2.23 10.88 -18.66
C ARG A 58 -1.71 10.37 -20.01
N ALA A 59 -1.02 11.21 -20.78
CA ALA A 59 -0.43 10.78 -22.05
C ALA A 59 0.59 9.66 -21.83
N VAL A 60 1.52 9.82 -20.89
CA VAL A 60 2.50 8.78 -20.51
C VAL A 60 1.78 7.51 -20.05
N ALA A 61 0.85 7.62 -19.10
CA ALA A 61 0.10 6.47 -18.58
C ALA A 61 -0.66 5.73 -19.69
N GLN A 62 -1.22 6.44 -20.68
CA GLN A 62 -1.92 5.82 -21.81
C GLN A 62 -1.00 4.98 -22.70
N THR A 63 0.28 5.36 -22.85
CA THR A 63 1.27 4.56 -23.59
C THR A 63 1.70 3.30 -22.85
N LEU A 64 1.63 3.32 -21.51
CA LEU A 64 2.10 2.22 -20.65
C LEU A 64 0.98 1.29 -20.16
N SER A 65 -0.28 1.68 -20.33
CA SER A 65 -1.45 0.96 -19.79
C SER A 65 -2.42 0.52 -20.88
N GLY A 66 -3.36 -0.35 -20.49
CA GLY A 66 -4.51 -0.73 -21.32
C GLY A 66 -4.25 -1.85 -22.31
N HIS A 67 -3.02 -2.35 -22.40
CA HIS A 67 -2.67 -3.58 -23.09
C HIS A 67 -2.91 -4.79 -22.19
N PHE A 68 -3.05 -5.99 -22.79
CA PHE A 68 -3.08 -7.22 -22.02
C PHE A 68 -1.69 -7.46 -21.40
N ALA A 69 -1.63 -7.57 -20.06
CA ALA A 69 -0.37 -7.56 -19.33
C ALA A 69 0.25 -8.97 -19.26
N TRP A 70 0.88 -9.40 -20.36
CA TRP A 70 1.60 -10.68 -20.41
C TRP A 70 2.67 -10.81 -19.32
N GLY A 71 3.32 -9.71 -18.94
CA GLY A 71 4.28 -9.69 -17.84
C GLY A 71 3.66 -10.16 -16.51
N SER A 72 2.44 -9.71 -16.19
CA SER A 72 1.72 -10.11 -14.98
C SER A 72 1.30 -11.59 -15.04
N VAL A 73 0.91 -12.09 -16.22
CA VAL A 73 0.58 -13.53 -16.42
C VAL A 73 1.82 -14.41 -16.27
N ALA A 74 2.96 -14.00 -16.85
CA ALA A 74 4.23 -14.72 -16.73
C ALA A 74 4.74 -14.71 -15.29
N TRP A 75 4.61 -13.58 -14.59
CA TRP A 75 4.94 -13.48 -13.16
C TRP A 75 4.08 -14.43 -12.32
N PHE A 76 2.76 -14.42 -12.52
CA PHE A 76 1.82 -15.31 -11.85
C PHE A 76 2.21 -16.79 -12.06
N ALA A 77 2.41 -17.19 -13.32
CA ALA A 77 2.78 -18.57 -13.65
C ALA A 77 4.15 -18.95 -13.07
N GLY A 78 5.13 -18.04 -13.12
CA GLY A 78 6.47 -18.24 -12.59
C GLY A 78 6.48 -18.42 -11.08
N VAL A 79 5.72 -17.60 -10.34
CA VAL A 79 5.59 -17.75 -8.88
C VAL A 79 4.94 -19.08 -8.52
N LEU A 80 3.82 -19.45 -9.16
CA LEU A 80 3.15 -20.74 -8.89
C LEU A 80 4.04 -21.94 -9.25
N ALA A 81 4.77 -21.86 -10.36
CA ALA A 81 5.74 -22.89 -10.73
C ALA A 81 6.88 -22.97 -9.71
N GLY A 82 7.35 -21.83 -9.17
CA GLY A 82 8.35 -21.76 -8.11
C GLY A 82 7.88 -22.47 -6.83
N VAL A 83 6.70 -22.10 -6.32
CA VAL A 83 6.10 -22.75 -5.13
C VAL A 83 5.90 -24.24 -5.38
N GLY A 84 5.42 -24.63 -6.55
CA GLY A 84 5.28 -26.04 -6.94
C GLY A 84 6.61 -26.80 -7.00
N ALA A 85 7.67 -26.15 -7.48
CA ALA A 85 9.01 -26.74 -7.53
C ALA A 85 9.62 -26.90 -6.13
N VAL A 86 9.42 -25.93 -5.23
CA VAL A 86 9.84 -26.04 -3.83
C VAL A 86 9.11 -27.19 -3.14
N ALA A 87 7.78 -27.27 -3.30
CA ALA A 87 7.00 -28.36 -2.75
C ALA A 87 7.45 -29.72 -3.30
N TRP A 88 7.67 -29.84 -4.61
CA TRP A 88 8.20 -31.06 -5.22
C TRP A 88 9.57 -31.44 -4.64
N ALA A 89 10.48 -30.47 -4.49
CA ALA A 89 11.82 -30.72 -3.94
C ALA A 89 11.75 -31.22 -2.50
N VAL A 90 10.86 -30.65 -1.67
CA VAL A 90 10.67 -31.10 -0.29
C VAL A 90 10.06 -32.50 -0.22
N LEU A 91 9.01 -32.76 -1.00
CA LEU A 91 8.32 -34.05 -1.00
C LEU A 91 9.19 -35.20 -1.53
N ASN A 92 10.20 -34.90 -2.35
CA ASN A 92 11.18 -35.87 -2.84
C ASN A 92 12.49 -35.91 -2.02
N GLY A 93 12.53 -35.20 -0.88
CA GLY A 93 13.68 -35.23 0.04
C GLY A 93 14.92 -34.46 -0.46
N HIS A 94 14.77 -33.61 -1.48
CA HIS A 94 15.84 -32.76 -2.00
C HIS A 94 16.02 -31.46 -1.21
N MET A 95 15.02 -31.06 -0.42
CA MET A 95 15.02 -29.82 0.36
C MET A 95 14.36 -30.04 1.72
N SER A 96 14.86 -29.38 2.76
CA SER A 96 14.26 -29.41 4.10
C SER A 96 13.26 -28.27 4.28
N TYR A 97 12.34 -28.42 5.25
CA TYR A 97 11.41 -27.34 5.61
C TYR A 97 12.11 -26.05 6.05
N TRP A 98 13.29 -26.15 6.68
CA TRP A 98 14.09 -24.99 7.10
C TRP A 98 14.53 -24.10 5.93
N LEU A 99 14.80 -24.71 4.77
CA LEU A 99 15.17 -23.98 3.57
C LEU A 99 13.94 -23.59 2.74
N SER A 100 12.92 -24.46 2.68
CA SER A 100 11.73 -24.21 1.87
C SER A 100 10.89 -23.06 2.42
N VAL A 101 10.68 -22.99 3.74
CA VAL A 101 9.83 -21.96 4.36
C VAL A 101 10.28 -20.55 3.99
N PRO A 102 11.56 -20.14 4.16
CA PRO A 102 12.00 -18.79 3.74
C PRO A 102 11.86 -18.53 2.24
N ILE A 103 12.07 -19.55 1.38
CA ILE A 103 11.92 -19.41 -0.06
C ILE A 103 10.46 -19.18 -0.42
N ASP A 104 9.56 -19.99 0.13
CA ASP A 104 8.12 -19.88 -0.08
C ASP A 104 7.56 -18.57 0.48
N ILE A 105 8.12 -18.03 1.58
CA ILE A 105 7.73 -16.69 2.09
C ILE A 105 7.95 -15.63 1.00
N VAL A 106 9.12 -15.66 0.35
CA VAL A 106 9.47 -14.69 -0.70
C VAL A 106 8.65 -14.92 -1.97
N LEU A 107 8.48 -16.18 -2.38
CA LEU A 107 7.67 -16.53 -3.56
C LEU A 107 6.21 -16.16 -3.37
N ILE A 108 5.61 -16.51 -2.23
CA ILE A 108 4.21 -16.17 -1.96
C ILE A 108 4.05 -14.67 -1.75
N TYR A 109 4.98 -13.97 -1.09
CA TYR A 109 4.99 -12.51 -1.09
C TYR A 109 4.96 -11.93 -2.53
N ALA A 110 5.75 -12.49 -3.45
CA ALA A 110 5.78 -12.05 -4.83
C ALA A 110 4.44 -12.22 -5.57
N ILE A 111 3.56 -13.16 -5.17
CA ILE A 111 2.22 -13.30 -5.75
C ILE A 111 1.33 -12.08 -5.49
N PHE A 112 1.67 -11.25 -4.50
CA PHE A 112 0.94 -10.01 -4.23
C PHE A 112 0.90 -9.11 -5.46
N ALA A 113 1.97 -9.05 -6.26
CA ALA A 113 2.01 -8.22 -7.47
C ALA A 113 0.83 -8.54 -8.40
N THR A 114 0.46 -9.81 -8.56
CA THR A 114 -0.63 -10.21 -9.46
C THR A 114 -2.01 -10.08 -8.82
N LEU A 115 -2.10 -10.21 -7.49
CA LEU A 115 -3.30 -9.83 -6.75
C LEU A 115 -3.59 -8.33 -6.92
N HIS A 116 -2.57 -7.49 -6.73
CA HIS A 116 -2.64 -6.04 -6.87
C HIS A 116 -3.00 -5.61 -8.30
N GLU A 117 -2.36 -6.20 -9.31
CA GLU A 117 -2.68 -5.93 -10.72
C GLU A 117 -4.13 -6.30 -11.06
N ALA A 118 -4.64 -7.40 -10.53
CA ALA A 118 -6.05 -7.78 -10.69
C ALA A 118 -7.01 -6.81 -9.99
N THR A 119 -6.61 -6.20 -8.88
CA THR A 119 -7.41 -5.20 -8.14
C THR A 119 -7.68 -3.96 -8.98
N HIS A 120 -6.69 -3.53 -9.76
CA HIS A 120 -6.79 -2.39 -10.69
C HIS A 120 -7.24 -2.77 -12.09
N ASP A 121 -7.60 -4.04 -12.31
CA ASP A 121 -8.01 -4.60 -13.59
C ASP A 121 -6.92 -4.48 -14.69
N ASN A 122 -5.64 -4.43 -14.29
CA ASN A 122 -4.49 -4.18 -15.17
C ASN A 122 -4.20 -5.34 -16.14
N ILE A 123 -4.46 -6.58 -15.73
CA ILE A 123 -4.08 -7.77 -16.50
C ILE A 123 -4.86 -7.84 -17.81
N ALA A 124 -6.17 -7.61 -17.77
CA ALA A 124 -7.01 -7.60 -18.97
C ALA A 124 -6.79 -6.39 -19.89
N GLY A 125 -6.13 -5.33 -19.41
CA GLY A 125 -6.03 -4.07 -20.11
C GLY A 125 -7.41 -3.42 -20.34
N ARG A 126 -7.63 -2.84 -21.52
CA ARG A 126 -8.91 -2.22 -21.94
C ARG A 126 -9.89 -3.21 -22.56
N ASN A 127 -9.49 -4.47 -22.78
CA ASN A 127 -10.30 -5.41 -23.53
C ASN A 127 -11.26 -6.18 -22.59
N PRO A 128 -12.59 -5.97 -22.70
CA PRO A 128 -13.55 -6.61 -21.81
C PRO A 128 -13.57 -8.13 -21.92
N LYS A 129 -13.14 -8.71 -23.06
CA LYS A 129 -13.09 -10.17 -23.27
C LYS A 129 -12.11 -10.88 -22.31
N TRP A 130 -11.13 -10.15 -21.77
CA TRP A 130 -10.11 -10.70 -20.89
C TRP A 130 -10.37 -10.42 -19.40
N GLN A 131 -11.49 -9.78 -19.03
CA GLN A 131 -11.76 -9.42 -17.63
C GLN A 131 -11.82 -10.63 -16.69
N TRP A 132 -12.24 -11.79 -17.20
CA TRP A 132 -12.21 -13.04 -16.43
C TRP A 132 -10.80 -13.42 -15.98
N VAL A 133 -9.74 -12.99 -16.69
CA VAL A 133 -8.34 -13.24 -16.32
C VAL A 133 -7.96 -12.46 -15.07
N ASN A 134 -8.41 -11.20 -14.93
CA ASN A 134 -8.24 -10.43 -13.69
C ASN A 134 -8.87 -11.19 -12.52
N HIS A 135 -10.12 -11.64 -12.69
CA HIS A 135 -10.83 -12.34 -11.62
C HIS A 135 -10.14 -13.67 -11.26
N LEU A 136 -9.77 -14.48 -12.26
CA LEU A 136 -9.10 -15.76 -12.02
C LEU A 136 -7.76 -15.55 -11.30
N ILE A 137 -6.88 -14.71 -11.85
CA ILE A 137 -5.57 -14.47 -11.26
C ILE A 137 -5.70 -13.79 -9.90
N GLY A 138 -6.62 -12.84 -9.74
CA GLY A 138 -6.91 -12.21 -8.45
C GLY A 138 -7.33 -13.24 -7.41
N HIS A 139 -8.33 -14.08 -7.71
CA HIS A 139 -8.82 -15.10 -6.79
C HIS A 139 -7.76 -16.14 -6.42
N VAL A 140 -6.96 -16.61 -7.39
CA VAL A 140 -5.87 -17.56 -7.10
C VAL A 140 -4.76 -16.89 -6.30
N SER A 141 -4.31 -15.69 -6.70
CA SER A 141 -3.26 -14.95 -5.97
C SER A 141 -3.68 -14.64 -4.54
N GLY A 142 -4.92 -14.19 -4.36
CA GLY A 142 -5.49 -13.92 -3.04
C GLY A 142 -5.65 -15.17 -2.19
N PHE A 143 -6.04 -16.30 -2.78
CA PHE A 143 -6.11 -17.58 -2.07
C PHE A 143 -4.73 -18.04 -1.59
N VAL A 144 -3.73 -17.98 -2.46
CA VAL A 144 -2.35 -18.37 -2.16
C VAL A 144 -1.74 -17.47 -1.09
N LEU A 145 -1.98 -16.16 -1.14
CA LEU A 145 -1.45 -15.18 -0.19
C LEU A 145 -2.21 -15.11 1.15
N LEU A 146 -3.38 -15.76 1.27
CA LEU A 146 -4.33 -15.55 2.38
C LEU A 146 -4.88 -14.11 2.43
N ALA A 147 -5.08 -13.48 1.28
CA ALA A 147 -5.65 -12.14 1.13
C ALA A 147 -6.75 -12.17 0.06
N PRO A 148 -8.00 -12.53 0.41
CA PRO A 148 -9.06 -12.77 -0.56
C PRO A 148 -9.32 -11.57 -1.47
N TYR A 149 -9.36 -11.85 -2.78
CA TYR A 149 -9.40 -10.82 -3.82
C TYR A 149 -10.53 -9.79 -3.68
N PRO A 150 -11.81 -10.17 -3.45
CA PRO A 150 -12.88 -9.18 -3.37
C PRO A 150 -12.73 -8.22 -2.19
N GLY A 151 -12.33 -8.72 -1.02
CA GLY A 151 -12.13 -7.92 0.19
C GLY A 151 -10.90 -7.04 0.05
N PHE A 152 -9.77 -7.60 -0.40
CA PHE A 152 -8.56 -6.83 -0.67
C PHE A 152 -8.82 -5.73 -1.71
N ARG A 153 -9.51 -6.03 -2.82
CA ARG A 153 -9.86 -5.02 -3.84
C ARG A 153 -10.72 -3.89 -3.24
N ALA A 154 -11.65 -4.20 -2.34
CA ALA A 154 -12.46 -3.18 -1.68
C ALA A 154 -11.63 -2.30 -0.74
N LEU A 155 -10.77 -2.91 0.08
CA LEU A 155 -9.88 -2.20 1.01
C LEU A 155 -8.86 -1.33 0.26
N HIS A 156 -8.17 -1.89 -0.73
CA HIS A 156 -7.14 -1.19 -1.50
C HIS A 156 -7.72 0.00 -2.29
N LEU A 157 -8.90 -0.13 -2.89
CA LEU A 157 -9.55 1.00 -3.56
C LEU A 157 -10.07 2.04 -2.56
N HIS A 158 -10.46 1.64 -1.36
CA HIS A 158 -10.85 2.57 -0.30
C HIS A 158 -9.64 3.33 0.25
N HIS A 159 -8.48 2.67 0.36
CA HIS A 159 -7.19 3.29 0.66
C HIS A 159 -6.80 4.35 -0.38
N HIS A 160 -6.94 4.07 -1.68
CA HIS A 160 -6.70 5.07 -2.75
C HIS A 160 -7.59 6.32 -2.61
N GLN A 161 -8.80 6.16 -2.07
CA GLN A 161 -9.74 7.26 -1.87
C GLN A 161 -9.47 8.08 -0.60
N HIS A 162 -8.90 7.45 0.44
CA HIS A 162 -8.74 8.03 1.76
C HIS A 162 -7.29 7.91 2.27
N THR A 163 -6.31 7.98 1.37
CA THR A 163 -4.90 7.73 1.68
C THR A 163 -4.43 8.55 2.89
N ASN A 164 -3.83 7.87 3.88
CA ASN A 164 -3.39 8.40 5.16
C ASN A 164 -4.49 8.98 6.07
N ASP A 165 -5.76 8.68 5.83
CA ASP A 165 -6.83 9.06 6.74
C ASP A 165 -6.82 8.20 8.01
N PRO A 166 -6.76 8.79 9.23
CA PRO A 166 -6.65 8.03 10.47
C PRO A 166 -7.86 7.15 10.80
N VAL A 167 -8.99 7.37 10.13
CA VAL A 167 -10.25 6.67 10.37
C VAL A 167 -10.62 5.80 9.18
N GLU A 168 -10.56 6.34 7.97
CA GLU A 168 -11.08 5.66 6.78
C GLU A 168 -10.03 4.77 6.11
N ASP A 169 -8.73 5.07 6.21
CA ASP A 169 -7.70 4.28 5.56
C ASP A 169 -7.39 2.97 6.33
N PRO A 170 -7.58 1.78 5.72
CA PRO A 170 -7.20 0.52 6.36
C PRO A 170 -5.69 0.39 6.61
N ASP A 171 -4.86 1.02 5.78
CA ASP A 171 -3.41 0.90 5.80
C ASP A 171 -2.79 1.80 6.89
N TYR A 172 -3.52 2.82 7.34
CA TYR A 172 -3.10 3.66 8.48
C TYR A 172 -2.84 2.86 9.77
N TRP A 173 -3.36 1.62 9.87
CA TRP A 173 -3.03 0.68 10.92
C TRP A 173 -1.52 0.55 11.15
N VAL A 174 -0.69 0.53 10.10
CA VAL A 174 0.75 0.32 10.24
C VAL A 174 1.53 1.59 10.54
N LYS A 175 0.87 2.76 10.63
CA LYS A 175 1.53 4.03 10.99
C LYS A 175 2.22 3.95 12.35
N ASP A 176 3.55 3.94 12.35
CA ASP A 176 4.37 4.08 13.54
C ASP A 176 5.78 4.60 13.19
N MET A 177 6.44 5.25 14.15
CA MET A 177 7.86 5.66 14.07
C MET A 177 8.83 4.54 14.49
N SER A 178 8.35 3.53 15.21
CA SER A 178 9.15 2.38 15.63
C SER A 178 8.98 1.22 14.66
N TYR A 179 10.07 0.88 13.98
CA TYR A 179 10.10 -0.25 13.04
C TYR A 179 9.65 -1.58 13.69
N ILE A 180 10.02 -1.81 14.96
CA ILE A 180 9.59 -3.00 15.70
C ILE A 180 8.07 -3.01 15.91
N ARG A 181 7.47 -1.86 16.26
CA ARG A 181 6.01 -1.79 16.40
C ARG A 181 5.29 -1.99 15.07
N VAL A 182 5.87 -1.52 13.95
CA VAL A 182 5.34 -1.81 12.61
C VAL A 182 5.32 -3.32 12.37
N ILE A 183 6.43 -4.02 12.62
CA ILE A 183 6.50 -5.49 12.49
C ILE A 183 5.40 -6.17 13.33
N LEU A 184 5.27 -5.79 14.61
CA LEU A 184 4.26 -6.36 15.50
C LEU A 184 2.82 -6.08 15.00
N ARG A 185 2.56 -4.92 14.41
CA ARG A 185 1.26 -4.58 13.82
C ARG A 185 0.98 -5.37 12.55
N CYS A 186 2.00 -5.65 11.73
CA CYS A 186 1.89 -6.48 10.54
C CYS A 186 1.51 -7.93 10.91
N LEU A 187 2.04 -8.46 12.01
CA LEU A 187 1.71 -9.79 12.52
C LEU A 187 0.24 -9.97 12.93
N VAL A 188 -0.56 -8.90 13.02
CA VAL A 188 -1.99 -8.96 13.33
C VAL A 188 -2.84 -8.26 12.26
N ILE A 189 -2.29 -8.03 11.06
CA ILE A 189 -2.94 -7.18 10.07
C ILE A 189 -4.21 -7.82 9.47
N GLN A 190 -4.24 -9.14 9.31
CA GLN A 190 -5.40 -9.85 8.74
C GLN A 190 -6.72 -9.61 9.50
N PRO A 191 -6.81 -9.85 10.83
CA PRO A 191 -8.05 -9.56 11.56
C PRO A 191 -8.41 -8.06 11.55
N ILE A 192 -7.42 -7.17 11.48
CA ILE A 192 -7.65 -5.72 11.37
C ILE A 192 -8.25 -5.35 10.02
N TYR A 193 -7.80 -5.99 8.93
CA TYR A 193 -8.32 -5.78 7.58
C TYR A 193 -9.74 -6.33 7.45
N ILE A 194 -10.02 -7.51 8.02
CA ILE A 194 -11.38 -8.06 8.10
C ILE A 194 -12.31 -7.10 8.84
N TRP A 195 -11.87 -6.56 9.98
CA TRP A 195 -12.65 -5.59 10.75
C TRP A 195 -12.86 -4.28 9.97
N HIS A 196 -11.83 -3.75 9.31
CA HIS A 196 -11.96 -2.57 8.46
C HIS A 196 -12.92 -2.81 7.30
N LEU A 197 -12.84 -3.96 6.63
CA LEU A 197 -13.72 -4.32 5.53
C LEU A 197 -15.18 -4.33 5.97
N TRP A 198 -15.46 -4.90 7.15
CA TRP A 198 -16.79 -4.85 7.76
C TRP A 198 -17.22 -3.40 8.07
N LYS A 199 -16.33 -2.59 8.66
CA LYS A 199 -16.59 -1.17 8.99
C LYS A 199 -16.96 -0.34 7.74
N ILE A 200 -16.31 -0.59 6.60
CA ILE A 200 -16.56 0.13 5.34
C ILE A 200 -17.65 -0.51 4.48
N ALA A 201 -18.21 -1.66 4.88
CA ALA A 201 -19.28 -2.37 4.17
C ALA A 201 -20.66 -1.69 4.28
N ARG A 202 -20.70 -0.39 3.98
CA ARG A 202 -21.88 0.49 4.09
C ARG A 202 -22.85 0.36 2.89
N ASN A 203 -22.48 -0.41 1.86
CA ASN A 203 -23.29 -0.62 0.67
C ASN A 203 -23.32 -2.11 0.25
N PRO A 204 -24.30 -2.55 -0.55
CA PRO A 204 -24.45 -3.96 -0.93
C PRO A 204 -23.26 -4.54 -1.70
N ARG A 205 -22.48 -3.72 -2.42
CA ARG A 205 -21.31 -4.19 -3.17
C ARG A 205 -20.17 -4.57 -2.25
N ILE A 206 -19.82 -3.71 -1.29
CA ILE A 206 -18.77 -3.98 -0.31
C ILE A 206 -19.23 -5.03 0.71
N MET A 207 -20.50 -5.05 1.10
CA MET A 207 -21.05 -6.12 1.94
C MET A 207 -20.91 -7.50 1.28
N ARG A 208 -21.12 -7.61 -0.04
CA ARG A 208 -20.83 -8.87 -0.75
C ARG A 208 -19.34 -9.23 -0.70
N ALA A 209 -18.44 -8.26 -0.84
CA ALA A 209 -17.01 -8.51 -0.70
C ALA A 209 -16.66 -9.03 0.71
N PHE A 210 -17.24 -8.44 1.76
CA PHE A 210 -17.11 -8.93 3.14
C PHE A 210 -17.65 -10.35 3.33
N VAL A 211 -18.82 -10.68 2.76
CA VAL A 211 -19.35 -12.06 2.83
C VAL A 211 -18.40 -13.05 2.13
N TRP A 212 -17.87 -12.70 0.97
CA TRP A 212 -16.89 -13.54 0.26
C TRP A 212 -15.57 -13.67 1.02
N GLU A 213 -15.11 -12.61 1.70
CA GLU A 213 -13.99 -12.64 2.64
C GLU A 213 -14.20 -13.75 3.68
N MET A 214 -15.38 -13.78 4.31
CA MET A 214 -15.71 -14.78 5.33
C MET A 214 -15.75 -16.19 4.75
N VAL A 215 -16.38 -16.38 3.58
CA VAL A 215 -16.38 -17.67 2.89
C VAL A 215 -14.94 -18.15 2.65
N TYR A 216 -14.05 -17.27 2.22
CA TYR A 216 -12.63 -17.58 2.03
C TYR A 216 -11.96 -17.99 3.35
N VAL A 217 -12.06 -17.16 4.38
CA VAL A 217 -11.43 -17.41 5.68
C VAL A 217 -11.91 -18.75 6.26
N PHE A 218 -13.21 -19.04 6.19
CA PHE A 218 -13.75 -20.30 6.67
C PHE A 218 -13.41 -21.49 5.76
N SER A 219 -13.14 -21.28 4.47
CA SER A 219 -12.74 -22.35 3.55
C SER A 219 -11.40 -22.99 3.90
N TYR A 220 -10.49 -22.25 4.56
CA TYR A 220 -9.21 -22.80 5.00
C TYR A 220 -9.36 -23.89 6.06
N ILE A 221 -10.43 -23.86 6.87
CA ILE A 221 -10.67 -24.85 7.94
C ILE A 221 -10.82 -26.27 7.37
N PRO A 222 -11.77 -26.57 6.47
CA PRO A 222 -11.89 -27.91 5.90
C PRO A 222 -10.68 -28.31 5.04
N ILE A 223 -9.98 -27.36 4.42
CA ILE A 223 -8.74 -27.65 3.66
C ILE A 223 -7.64 -28.16 4.61
N ILE A 224 -7.39 -27.42 5.71
CA ILE A 224 -6.39 -27.80 6.70
C ILE A 224 -6.78 -29.12 7.38
N ALA A 225 -8.04 -29.27 7.79
CA ALA A 225 -8.53 -30.51 8.40
C ALA A 225 -8.41 -31.70 7.45
N GLY A 226 -8.77 -31.52 6.18
CA GLY A 226 -8.63 -32.54 5.14
C GLY A 226 -7.18 -32.94 4.90
N ALA A 227 -6.25 -31.97 4.87
CA ALA A 227 -4.83 -32.25 4.72
C ALA A 227 -4.28 -33.07 5.90
N TYR A 228 -4.62 -32.73 7.14
CA TYR A 228 -4.25 -33.54 8.31
C TYR A 228 -4.86 -34.95 8.26
N TRP A 229 -6.13 -35.06 7.86
CA TRP A 229 -6.81 -36.35 7.72
C TRP A 229 -6.15 -37.25 6.66
N LEU A 230 -5.65 -36.65 5.57
CA LEU A 230 -4.92 -37.34 4.51
C LEU A 230 -3.43 -37.57 4.83
N GLY A 231 -2.92 -37.09 5.96
CA GLY A 231 -1.52 -37.22 6.36
C GLY A 231 -0.56 -36.19 5.75
N PHE A 232 -1.07 -35.14 5.08
CA PHE A 232 -0.30 -34.05 4.46
C PHE A 232 -0.39 -32.72 5.23
N GLY A 233 -0.81 -32.76 6.50
CA GLY A 233 -1.07 -31.55 7.28
C GLY A 233 0.20 -30.72 7.52
N ASN A 234 1.34 -31.37 7.79
CA ASN A 234 2.59 -30.67 8.04
C ASN A 234 3.13 -30.01 6.76
N GLU A 235 3.04 -30.72 5.63
CA GLU A 235 3.42 -30.25 4.30
C GLU A 235 2.61 -28.99 3.96
N LEU A 236 1.28 -29.03 4.15
CA LEU A 236 0.39 -27.89 3.90
C LEU A 236 0.80 -26.67 4.76
N ILE A 237 1.05 -26.88 6.05
CA ILE A 237 1.43 -25.79 6.96
C ILE A 237 2.79 -25.21 6.58
N MET A 238 3.79 -26.05 6.36
CA MET A 238 5.17 -25.61 6.13
C MET A 238 5.41 -25.05 4.72
N LEU A 239 4.68 -25.53 3.72
CA LEU A 239 4.88 -25.11 2.31
C LEU A 239 3.88 -24.06 1.83
N TRP A 240 2.79 -23.83 2.58
CA TRP A 240 1.79 -22.85 2.16
C TRP A 240 1.30 -21.94 3.29
N ILE A 241 0.65 -22.47 4.35
CA ILE A 241 -0.04 -21.60 5.31
C ILE A 241 0.94 -20.69 6.08
N LEU A 242 2.01 -21.27 6.62
CA LEU A 242 3.02 -20.51 7.36
C LEU A 242 3.77 -19.53 6.44
N PRO A 243 4.27 -19.94 5.26
CA PRO A 243 4.88 -19.00 4.33
C PRO A 243 3.96 -17.88 3.86
N ALA A 244 2.70 -18.19 3.53
CA ALA A 244 1.73 -17.19 3.07
C ALA A 244 1.40 -16.17 4.16
N TYR A 245 1.28 -16.61 5.42
CA TYR A 245 1.08 -15.71 6.55
C TYR A 245 2.19 -14.68 6.70
N PHE A 246 3.45 -15.11 6.61
CA PHE A 246 4.58 -14.17 6.64
C PHE A 246 4.71 -13.37 5.34
N GLY A 247 4.35 -13.95 4.19
CA GLY A 247 4.31 -13.26 2.91
C GLY A 247 3.33 -12.09 2.91
N VAL A 248 2.13 -12.26 3.48
CA VAL A 248 1.19 -11.15 3.64
C VAL A 248 1.69 -10.11 4.65
N CYS A 249 2.42 -10.51 5.70
CA CYS A 249 3.06 -9.56 6.63
C CYS A 249 4.19 -8.76 5.99
N LEU A 250 4.87 -9.30 4.96
CA LEU A 250 5.89 -8.57 4.22
C LEU A 250 5.29 -7.45 3.37
N CYS A 251 4.07 -7.61 2.85
CA CYS A 251 3.42 -6.59 2.01
C CYS A 251 3.47 -5.19 2.64
N PRO A 252 2.97 -4.98 3.88
CA PRO A 252 3.02 -3.66 4.47
C PRO A 252 4.43 -3.19 4.88
N LEU A 253 5.33 -4.12 5.23
CA LEU A 253 6.72 -3.78 5.55
C LEU A 253 7.50 -3.28 4.33
N MET A 254 7.13 -3.77 3.15
CA MET A 254 7.82 -3.46 1.91
C MET A 254 7.22 -2.25 1.21
N PHE A 255 5.91 -2.14 1.04
CA PHE A 255 5.36 -1.12 0.14
C PHE A 255 4.05 -0.48 0.60
N ASP A 256 3.73 -0.60 1.88
CA ASP A 256 2.70 0.22 2.52
C ASP A 256 3.39 1.22 3.47
N TRP A 257 3.88 0.72 4.61
CA TRP A 257 4.49 1.56 5.63
C TRP A 257 5.61 2.46 5.10
N PRO A 258 6.64 1.99 4.37
CA PRO A 258 7.78 2.86 4.05
C PRO A 258 7.46 3.94 3.02
N VAL A 259 6.47 3.71 2.16
CA VAL A 259 6.09 4.65 1.10
C VAL A 259 5.04 5.66 1.57
N HIS A 260 4.27 5.33 2.60
CA HIS A 260 3.34 6.26 3.27
C HIS A 260 3.96 6.97 4.46
N HIS A 261 5.01 6.41 5.09
CA HIS A 261 5.65 6.98 6.27
C HIS A 261 6.00 8.47 6.07
N PRO A 262 5.61 9.40 6.97
CA PRO A 262 5.06 9.18 8.31
C PRO A 262 3.52 9.20 8.41
N HIS A 263 2.80 9.10 7.28
CA HIS A 263 1.33 9.13 7.19
C HIS A 263 0.73 10.44 7.73
N THR A 264 1.36 11.57 7.39
CA THR A 264 0.98 12.90 7.92
C THR A 264 0.24 13.78 6.91
N THR A 265 0.14 13.35 5.65
CA THR A 265 -0.51 14.13 4.59
C THR A 265 -1.38 13.24 3.72
N GLN A 266 -2.54 13.77 3.36
CA GLN A 266 -3.48 13.15 2.40
C GLN A 266 -3.33 13.79 1.00
N ASP A 267 -2.30 14.61 0.79
CA ASP A 267 -2.08 15.30 -0.47
C ASP A 267 -1.88 14.31 -1.64
N ARG A 268 -2.38 14.69 -2.83
CA ARG A 268 -2.34 13.85 -4.03
C ARG A 268 -0.91 13.51 -4.48
N TYR A 269 0.02 14.44 -4.32
CA TYR A 269 1.40 14.32 -4.81
C TYR A 269 2.39 13.94 -3.70
N ALA A 270 2.04 14.18 -2.43
CA ALA A 270 2.93 13.93 -1.29
C ALA A 270 2.42 12.90 -0.28
N GLY A 271 1.17 12.42 -0.40
CA GLY A 271 0.58 11.37 0.46
C GLY A 271 1.36 10.05 0.40
N THR A 272 2.01 9.79 -0.72
CA THR A 272 2.88 8.65 -0.94
C THR A 272 4.21 9.08 -1.51
N ALA A 273 5.22 8.25 -1.33
CA ALA A 273 6.57 8.53 -1.76
C ALA A 273 7.01 7.66 -2.94
N ILE A 274 7.96 8.20 -3.71
CA ILE A 274 8.90 7.42 -4.51
C ILE A 274 10.16 7.22 -3.68
N LEU A 275 10.59 5.98 -3.49
CA LEU A 275 11.81 5.61 -2.82
C LEU A 275 12.90 5.31 -3.86
N LEU A 276 13.86 6.22 -4.00
CA LEU A 276 14.99 6.07 -4.90
C LEU A 276 16.15 5.41 -4.15
N PHE A 277 16.37 4.13 -4.45
CA PHE A 277 17.52 3.40 -3.93
C PHE A 277 18.82 3.77 -4.67
N PRO A 278 20.00 3.50 -4.08
CA PRO A 278 21.29 3.75 -4.70
C PRO A 278 21.42 2.95 -6.00
N LYS A 279 21.98 3.55 -7.05
CA LYS A 279 22.02 2.97 -8.42
C LYS A 279 22.44 1.48 -8.48
N PRO A 280 23.47 1.01 -7.76
CA PRO A 280 23.85 -0.40 -7.79
C PRO A 280 22.80 -1.37 -7.24
N LEU A 281 21.97 -0.91 -6.29
CA LEU A 281 20.96 -1.73 -5.61
C LEU A 281 19.55 -1.51 -6.17
N ARG A 282 19.33 -0.41 -6.88
CA ARG A 282 18.02 0.01 -7.38
C ARG A 282 17.26 -1.10 -8.11
N PRO A 283 17.82 -1.83 -9.09
CA PRO A 283 17.07 -2.88 -9.78
C PRO A 283 16.61 -4.00 -8.83
N ILE A 284 17.47 -4.40 -7.88
CA ILE A 284 17.16 -5.45 -6.90
C ILE A 284 16.02 -4.99 -5.99
N MET A 285 16.11 -3.76 -5.50
CA MET A 285 15.10 -3.19 -4.61
C MET A 285 13.77 -2.94 -5.33
N GLU A 286 13.79 -2.56 -6.61
CA GLU A 286 12.58 -2.46 -7.43
C GLU A 286 11.85 -3.81 -7.51
N TYR A 287 12.58 -4.91 -7.75
CA TYR A 287 11.97 -6.25 -7.70
C TYR A 287 11.51 -6.63 -6.28
N ALA A 288 12.31 -6.34 -5.26
CA ALA A 288 11.95 -6.65 -3.88
C ALA A 288 10.69 -5.90 -3.42
N PHE A 289 10.51 -4.66 -3.87
CA PHE A 289 9.32 -3.84 -3.59
C PHE A 289 8.19 -4.09 -4.59
N LEU A 290 8.33 -5.07 -5.51
CA LEU A 290 7.36 -5.37 -6.56
C LEU A 290 6.97 -4.12 -7.35
N GLY A 291 7.96 -3.27 -7.70
CA GLY A 291 7.80 -1.99 -8.39
C GLY A 291 7.27 -0.85 -7.51
N HIS A 292 6.72 -1.14 -6.33
CA HIS A 292 6.08 -0.16 -5.46
C HIS A 292 7.07 0.71 -4.68
N SER A 293 8.38 0.62 -4.95
CA SER A 293 9.28 1.71 -4.59
C SER A 293 8.86 3.02 -5.27
N TYR A 294 8.11 2.96 -6.38
CA TYR A 294 7.50 4.13 -7.03
C TYR A 294 6.00 4.27 -6.68
N HIS A 295 5.63 4.07 -5.41
CA HIS A 295 4.22 4.01 -4.99
C HIS A 295 3.40 5.27 -5.34
N LEU A 296 4.04 6.44 -5.36
CA LEU A 296 3.38 7.66 -5.85
C LEU A 296 2.87 7.51 -7.29
N MET A 297 3.63 6.88 -8.18
CA MET A 297 3.17 6.60 -9.55
C MET A 297 1.99 5.65 -9.58
N HIS A 298 1.96 4.69 -8.65
CA HIS A 298 0.81 3.82 -8.46
C HIS A 298 -0.44 4.61 -8.05
N HIS A 299 -0.34 5.53 -7.09
CA HIS A 299 -1.48 6.36 -6.65
C HIS A 299 -1.97 7.33 -7.72
N LEU A 300 -1.05 7.93 -8.49
CA LEU A 300 -1.43 8.85 -9.56
C LEU A 300 -2.03 8.14 -10.77
N TYR A 301 -1.48 6.99 -11.14
CA TYR A 301 -1.85 6.24 -12.35
C TYR A 301 -1.93 4.72 -12.08
N PRO A 302 -2.93 4.26 -11.29
CA PRO A 302 -3.02 2.86 -10.83
C PRO A 302 -3.22 1.84 -11.95
N ARG A 303 -3.56 2.31 -13.15
CA ARG A 303 -3.76 1.49 -14.35
C ARG A 303 -2.45 1.09 -15.05
N ILE A 304 -1.31 1.63 -14.62
CA ILE A 304 0.00 1.24 -15.11
C ILE A 304 0.40 -0.08 -14.43
N PRO A 305 0.81 -1.12 -15.18
CA PRO A 305 1.32 -2.36 -14.59
C PRO A 305 2.53 -2.12 -13.68
N PHE A 306 2.62 -2.87 -12.58
CA PHE A 306 3.64 -2.65 -11.53
C PHE A 306 5.10 -2.58 -12.04
N TYR A 307 5.44 -3.38 -13.05
CA TYR A 307 6.79 -3.44 -13.62
C TYR A 307 7.11 -2.27 -14.57
N LEU A 308 6.19 -1.30 -14.73
CA LEU A 308 6.36 -0.11 -15.56
C LEU A 308 6.35 1.21 -14.77
N TYR A 309 6.24 1.17 -13.44
CA TYR A 309 6.21 2.39 -12.63
C TYR A 309 7.50 3.21 -12.73
N SER A 310 8.69 2.58 -12.71
CA SER A 310 9.96 3.28 -12.88
C SER A 310 10.04 3.98 -14.24
N LYS A 311 9.59 3.31 -15.31
CA LYS A 311 9.49 3.90 -16.65
C LYS A 311 8.53 5.09 -16.69
N ALA A 312 7.41 5.03 -15.97
CA ALA A 312 6.48 6.14 -15.86
C ALA A 312 7.11 7.33 -15.13
N TYR A 313 7.76 7.09 -13.98
CA TYR A 313 8.46 8.11 -13.22
C TYR A 313 9.53 8.82 -14.05
N TYR A 314 10.46 8.09 -14.66
CA TYR A 314 11.54 8.72 -15.43
C TYR A 314 11.07 9.46 -16.69
N ALA A 315 9.88 9.14 -17.21
CA ALA A 315 9.26 9.91 -18.30
C ALA A 315 8.62 11.23 -17.81
N MET A 316 8.43 11.38 -16.50
CA MET A 316 7.74 12.48 -15.85
C MET A 316 8.54 13.10 -14.70
N GLU A 317 9.84 12.82 -14.59
CA GLU A 317 10.64 13.16 -13.40
C GLU A 317 10.58 14.67 -13.09
N ASP A 318 10.81 15.49 -14.10
CA ASP A 318 10.71 16.95 -13.99
C ASP A 318 9.28 17.41 -13.64
N ASP A 319 8.25 16.73 -14.15
CA ASP A 319 6.86 17.09 -13.90
C ASP A 319 6.43 16.72 -12.48
N VAL A 320 6.89 15.57 -11.98
CA VAL A 320 6.70 15.14 -10.59
C VAL A 320 7.36 16.15 -9.65
N ALA A 321 8.59 16.58 -9.95
CA ALA A 321 9.25 17.63 -9.18
C ALA A 321 8.48 18.98 -9.24
N ALA A 322 7.93 19.34 -10.40
CA ALA A 322 7.18 20.57 -10.59
C ALA A 322 5.88 20.63 -9.77
N VAL A 323 5.27 19.48 -9.45
CA VAL A 323 4.10 19.38 -8.55
C VAL A 323 4.48 19.06 -7.10
N HIS A 324 5.77 19.16 -6.76
CA HIS A 324 6.30 18.80 -5.44
C HIS A 324 5.95 17.37 -5.02
N GLY A 325 5.92 16.46 -5.99
CA GLY A 325 5.69 15.05 -5.75
C GLY A 325 6.80 14.47 -4.87
N ARG A 326 6.42 13.74 -3.83
CA ARG A 326 7.38 13.33 -2.80
C ARG A 326 8.32 12.25 -3.31
N VAL A 327 9.57 12.63 -3.57
CA VAL A 327 10.64 11.70 -3.91
C VAL A 327 11.63 11.65 -2.74
N VAL A 328 12.00 10.45 -2.31
CA VAL A 328 12.88 10.21 -1.16
C VAL A 328 14.07 9.38 -1.59
N ASP A 329 15.27 9.93 -1.47
CA ASP A 329 16.50 9.17 -1.64
C ASP A 329 16.72 8.27 -0.43
N VAL A 330 16.76 6.97 -0.66
CA VAL A 330 16.95 5.96 0.37
C VAL A 330 18.37 5.42 0.30
N GLY A 331 18.96 5.15 1.47
CA GLY A 331 20.22 4.40 1.57
C GLY A 331 20.04 2.92 1.21
N LEU A 332 20.62 2.02 2.00
CA LEU A 332 20.44 0.57 1.80
C LEU A 332 19.00 0.11 2.08
N TRP A 333 18.33 0.73 3.06
CA TRP A 333 17.00 0.37 3.51
C TRP A 333 16.23 1.60 4.02
N PRO A 334 14.90 1.70 3.80
CA PRO A 334 14.11 2.79 4.34
C PRO A 334 14.02 2.69 5.86
N THR A 335 14.57 3.68 6.56
CA THR A 335 14.46 3.79 8.03
C THR A 335 13.48 4.90 8.39
N PRO A 336 12.78 4.81 9.54
CA PRO A 336 11.80 5.84 9.92
C PRO A 336 12.38 7.26 9.88
N LYS A 337 13.62 7.44 10.36
CA LYS A 337 14.31 8.75 10.33
C LYS A 337 14.67 9.19 8.92
N GLY A 338 15.21 8.30 8.09
CA GLY A 338 15.59 8.64 6.71
C GLY A 338 14.40 9.01 5.83
N LEU A 339 13.22 8.45 6.11
CA LEU A 339 11.99 8.74 5.36
C LEU A 339 11.39 10.13 5.67
N ILE A 340 11.76 10.75 6.79
CA ILE A 340 11.26 12.08 7.18
C ILE A 340 12.32 13.19 7.08
N ASP A 341 13.56 12.84 6.76
CA ASP A 341 14.67 13.78 6.71
C ASP A 341 14.51 14.72 5.49
N PRO A 342 14.38 16.04 5.69
CA PRO A 342 14.27 16.99 4.59
C PRO A 342 15.46 16.96 3.62
N ALA A 343 16.64 16.50 4.06
CA ALA A 343 17.81 16.38 3.21
C ALA A 343 17.69 15.27 2.14
N HIS A 344 16.75 14.35 2.32
CA HIS A 344 16.50 13.23 1.41
C HIS A 344 15.23 13.41 0.59
N ILE A 345 14.44 14.46 0.82
CA ILE A 345 13.16 14.71 0.13
C ILE A 345 13.39 15.73 -0.99
N HIS A 346 13.09 15.33 -2.22
CA HIS A 346 13.24 16.13 -3.44
C HIS A 346 11.88 16.52 -4.03
#